data_AF-A8K8X9-F1
#
_entry.id   AF-A8K8X9-F1
#
_cell.length_a   1.000
_cell.length_b   1.000
_cell.length_c   1.000
_cell.angle_alpha   90.00
_cell.angle_beta   90.00
_cell.angle_gamma   90.00
#
_symmetry.space_group_name_H-M   'P 1'
#
loop_
_entity.id
_entity.type
_entity.pdbx_description
1 polymer ?
#
loop_
_entity_poly.entity_id
_entity_poly.type
_entity_poly.pdbx_seq_one_letter_code
_entity_poly.pdbx_strand_id
1 'polypeptide(L)'
;MGRAVATAAIPLGTSVASWSRPCSTSSRWTRISSGDPKLPVLYQVERTRTGSSFSVRSVKAVQHGKPIFICQASFQQAQPSPMQHQFSMPTVPPPEELLDCETLIDQYLRDPNLQKRYPLALNRIAAQEVPIEIKPVNPSPLSQLQRMEPKQMFWVRARGYIGKSTPWMGGNHSPRGLPLICCVALGT
;
A
#
# COMPACT_ATOMS: atom_id res chain seq x y z
N MET A 1 -1.77 -9.28 4.83
CA MET A 1 -0.92 -9.36 3.62
C MET A 1 -0.01 -8.14 3.49
N GLY A 2 -0.53 -6.91 3.60
CA GLY A 2 0.27 -5.68 3.54
C GLY A 2 1.47 -5.63 4.50
N ARG A 3 1.32 -6.11 5.74
CA ARG A 3 2.43 -6.18 6.71
C ARG A 3 3.63 -7.00 6.23
N ALA A 4 3.39 -8.14 5.56
CA ALA A 4 4.48 -9.00 5.09
C ALA A 4 5.24 -8.38 3.91
N VAL A 5 4.55 -7.66 3.02
CA VAL A 5 5.15 -6.94 1.89
C VAL A 5 5.96 -5.74 2.40
N ALA A 6 5.39 -4.94 3.30
CA ALA A 6 6.07 -3.79 3.90
C ALA A 6 7.31 -4.20 4.69
N THR A 7 7.22 -5.28 5.47
CA THR A 7 8.37 -5.79 6.25
C THR A 7 9.45 -6.38 5.35
N ALA A 8 9.09 -7.01 4.22
CA ALA A 8 10.05 -7.51 3.24
C ALA A 8 10.76 -6.37 2.47
N ALA A 9 10.16 -5.19 2.37
CA ALA A 9 10.77 -4.04 1.70
C ALA A 9 11.98 -3.47 2.45
N ILE A 10 12.01 -3.57 3.78
CA ILE A 10 13.11 -3.08 4.62
C ILE A 10 14.44 -3.82 4.33
N PRO A 11 14.52 -5.16 4.44
CA PRO A 11 15.75 -5.88 4.15
C PRO A 11 16.12 -5.82 2.65
N LEU A 12 15.13 -5.70 1.75
CA LEU A 12 15.37 -5.44 0.33
C LEU A 12 16.14 -4.13 0.12
N GLY A 13 15.69 -3.03 0.73
CA GLY A 13 16.35 -1.72 0.65
C GLY A 13 17.78 -1.74 1.20
N THR A 14 17.99 -2.36 2.37
CA THR A 14 19.34 -2.46 2.97
C THR A 14 20.30 -3.30 2.12
N SER A 15 19.82 -4.31 1.40
CA SER A 15 20.64 -5.16 0.52
C SER A 15 21.07 -4.50 -0.81
N VAL A 16 20.51 -3.32 -1.10
CA VAL A 16 20.77 -2.50 -2.28
C VAL A 16 21.36 -1.15 -1.88
N ALA A 17 21.82 -1.00 -0.62
CA ALA A 17 22.31 0.26 -0.05
C ALA A 17 23.48 0.92 -0.82
N SER A 18 24.19 0.18 -1.70
CA SER A 18 25.20 0.76 -2.58
C SER A 18 24.62 1.55 -3.77
N TRP A 19 23.31 1.50 -4.03
CA TRP A 19 22.67 2.15 -5.18
C TRP A 19 21.77 3.29 -4.72
N SER A 20 22.15 4.51 -5.11
CA SER A 20 21.40 5.73 -4.85
C SER A 20 20.11 5.74 -5.68
N ARG A 21 18.97 5.56 -4.98
CA ARG A 21 17.58 5.74 -5.44
C ARG A 21 17.18 4.85 -6.64
N PRO A 22 16.57 3.68 -6.40
CA PRO A 22 15.95 2.94 -7.49
C PRO A 22 14.78 3.74 -8.08
N CYS A 23 14.78 3.93 -9.40
CA CYS A 23 13.73 4.68 -10.11
C CYS A 23 12.47 3.83 -10.33
N SER A 24 12.67 2.55 -10.62
CA SER A 24 11.62 1.59 -10.90
C SER A 24 11.85 0.35 -10.05
N THR A 25 10.81 -0.06 -9.33
CA THR A 25 10.79 -1.35 -8.63
C THR A 25 9.70 -2.21 -9.26
N SER A 26 10.08 -3.25 -9.99
CA SER A 26 9.12 -4.29 -10.38
C SER A 26 9.18 -5.41 -9.33
N SER A 27 8.01 -5.74 -8.77
CA SER A 27 7.91 -6.79 -7.77
C SER A 27 6.93 -7.85 -8.26
N ARG A 28 7.36 -9.11 -8.20
CA ARG A 28 6.49 -10.27 -8.36
C ARG A 28 6.44 -10.99 -7.02
N TRP A 29 5.25 -11.28 -6.54
CA TRP A 29 5.11 -12.05 -5.31
C TRP A 29 4.11 -13.18 -5.48
N THR A 30 4.33 -14.24 -4.72
CA THR A 30 3.46 -15.40 -4.67
C THR A 30 3.24 -15.76 -3.22
N ARG A 31 1.97 -15.87 -2.83
CA ARG A 31 1.57 -16.42 -1.53
C ARG A 31 1.49 -17.94 -1.67
N ILE A 32 2.23 -18.65 -0.84
CA ILE A 32 2.24 -20.12 -0.84
C ILE A 32 1.27 -20.65 0.20
N SER A 33 1.26 -20.07 1.40
CA SER A 33 0.40 -20.53 2.48
C SER A 33 -0.02 -19.38 3.41
N SER A 34 -1.08 -19.61 4.18
CA SER A 34 -1.47 -18.77 5.29
C SER A 34 -0.53 -18.97 6.48
N GLY A 35 0.46 -18.10 6.60
CA GLY A 35 1.31 -18.02 7.79
C GLY A 35 0.53 -17.70 9.07
N ASP A 36 1.12 -18.03 10.22
CA ASP A 36 0.56 -17.77 11.55
C ASP A 36 0.93 -16.36 12.02
N PRO A 37 -0.05 -15.48 12.33
CA PRO A 37 0.21 -14.12 12.80
C PRO A 37 0.82 -14.06 14.21
N LYS A 38 0.76 -15.12 15.01
CA LYS A 38 1.32 -15.16 16.38
C LYS A 38 2.81 -15.43 16.41
N LEU A 39 3.38 -15.93 15.31
CA LEU A 39 4.77 -16.34 15.23
C LEU A 39 5.60 -15.34 14.41
N PRO A 40 6.87 -15.12 14.79
CA PRO A 40 7.78 -14.31 13.98
C PRO A 40 8.00 -14.96 12.61
N VAL A 41 8.29 -14.13 11.60
CA VAL A 41 8.57 -14.55 10.22
C VAL A 41 10.05 -14.37 9.95
N LEU A 42 10.74 -15.43 9.52
CA LEU A 42 12.13 -15.32 9.09
C LEU A 42 12.19 -14.90 7.62
N TYR A 43 12.89 -13.81 7.32
CA TYR A 43 13.07 -13.34 5.94
C TYR A 43 14.49 -13.69 5.46
N GLN A 44 14.58 -14.59 4.48
CA GLN A 44 15.82 -14.94 3.82
C GLN A 44 15.92 -14.15 2.52
N VAL A 45 16.97 -13.33 2.39
CA VAL A 45 17.22 -12.52 1.19
C VAL A 45 18.35 -13.14 0.38
N GLU A 46 18.05 -13.46 -0.87
CA GLU A 46 18.99 -14.01 -1.84
C GLU A 46 19.28 -12.98 -2.93
N ARG A 47 20.56 -12.82 -3.26
CA ARG A 47 21.02 -11.93 -4.34
C ARG A 47 20.99 -12.69 -5.67
N THR A 48 19.85 -12.66 -6.34
CA THR A 48 19.67 -13.38 -7.63
C THR A 48 20.54 -12.80 -8.75
N ARG A 49 20.61 -11.47 -8.87
CA ARG A 49 21.42 -10.80 -9.89
C ARG A 49 21.90 -9.44 -9.39
N THR A 50 23.14 -9.11 -9.71
CA THR A 50 23.69 -7.76 -9.52
C THR A 50 24.43 -7.38 -10.79
N GLY A 51 23.76 -6.62 -11.67
CA GLY A 51 24.38 -5.99 -12.84
C GLY A 51 24.73 -4.54 -12.54
N SER A 52 25.20 -3.78 -13.53
CA SER A 52 25.51 -2.34 -13.40
C SER A 52 24.27 -1.45 -13.39
N SER A 53 23.21 -1.82 -14.12
CA SER A 53 21.97 -1.03 -14.23
C SER A 53 20.74 -1.68 -13.56
N PHE A 54 20.77 -3.00 -13.34
CA PHE A 54 19.70 -3.74 -12.67
C PHE A 54 20.22 -4.63 -11.55
N SER A 55 19.52 -4.62 -10.42
CA SER A 55 19.75 -5.52 -9.27
C SER A 55 18.46 -6.25 -8.92
N VAL A 56 18.51 -7.59 -8.90
CA VAL A 56 17.37 -8.44 -8.53
C VAL A 56 17.63 -9.10 -7.20
N ARG A 57 16.61 -9.10 -6.33
CA ARG A 57 16.62 -9.72 -5.01
C ARG A 57 15.41 -10.63 -4.88
N SER A 58 15.62 -11.81 -4.31
CA SER A 58 14.57 -12.76 -3.97
C SER A 58 14.45 -12.85 -2.46
N VAL A 59 13.25 -12.71 -1.91
CA VAL A 59 12.95 -12.79 -0.48
C VAL A 59 12.03 -13.96 -0.25
N LYS A 60 12.46 -14.89 0.60
CA LYS A 60 11.62 -15.99 1.09
C LYS A 60 11.27 -15.70 2.54
N ALA A 61 9.98 -15.61 2.82
CA ALA A 61 9.46 -15.55 4.18
C ALA A 61 9.16 -16.97 4.64
N VAL A 62 9.76 -17.40 5.76
CA VAL A 62 9.72 -18.77 6.26
C VAL A 62 9.12 -18.79 7.66
N GLN A 63 8.19 -19.72 7.88
CA GLN A 63 7.63 -20.07 9.20
C GLN A 63 7.54 -21.60 9.31
N HIS A 64 7.80 -22.16 10.49
CA HIS A 64 7.84 -23.62 10.70
C HIS A 64 8.75 -24.37 9.70
N GLY A 65 9.85 -23.74 9.26
CA GLY A 65 10.74 -24.29 8.24
C GLY A 65 10.15 -24.35 6.82
N LYS A 66 8.94 -23.83 6.60
CA LYS A 66 8.26 -23.82 5.29
C LYS A 66 8.11 -22.39 4.75
N PRO A 67 8.29 -22.17 3.44
CA PRO A 67 8.09 -20.85 2.86
C PRO A 67 6.58 -20.52 2.81
N ILE A 68 6.21 -19.38 3.37
CA ILE A 68 4.82 -18.88 3.36
C ILE A 68 4.60 -17.87 2.23
N PHE A 69 5.67 -17.20 1.81
CA PHE A 69 5.62 -16.11 0.83
C PHE A 69 6.97 -15.96 0.14
N ILE A 70 6.92 -15.72 -1.16
CA ILE A 70 8.10 -15.43 -1.99
C ILE A 70 7.85 -14.10 -2.70
N CYS A 71 8.83 -13.21 -2.65
CA CYS A 71 8.83 -11.96 -3.40
C CYS A 71 10.14 -11.81 -4.16
N GLN A 72 10.07 -11.51 -5.44
CA GLN A 72 11.20 -11.05 -6.23
C GLN A 72 11.01 -9.57 -6.51
N ALA A 73 12.01 -8.77 -6.17
CA ALA A 73 12.05 -7.35 -6.46
C ALA A 73 13.25 -7.05 -7.35
N SER A 74 13.00 -6.32 -8.44
CA SER A 74 14.03 -5.79 -9.33
C SER A 74 14.13 -4.29 -9.14
N PHE A 75 15.35 -3.80 -8.99
CA PHE A 75 15.69 -2.42 -8.79
C PHE A 75 16.50 -1.93 -9.98
N GLN A 76 16.06 -0.83 -10.58
CA GLN A 76 16.79 -0.15 -11.65
C GLN A 76 17.42 1.14 -11.13
N GLN A 77 18.68 1.40 -11.49
CA GLN A 77 19.34 2.67 -11.20
C GLN A 77 18.67 3.81 -11.97
N ALA A 78 18.57 4.99 -11.36
CA ALA A 78 18.07 6.17 -12.05
C ALA A 78 18.95 6.49 -13.28
N GLN A 79 18.31 6.54 -14.44
CA GLN A 79 18.94 6.87 -15.72
C GLN A 79 18.09 7.94 -16.41
N PRO A 80 18.71 8.88 -17.16
CA PRO A 80 17.95 9.84 -17.95
C PRO A 80 17.09 9.10 -18.98
N SER A 81 15.78 9.26 -18.89
CA SER A 81 14.86 8.79 -19.93
C SER A 81 14.64 9.91 -20.95
N PRO A 82 14.78 9.64 -22.26
CA PRO A 82 14.45 10.61 -23.29
C PRO A 82 12.94 10.84 -23.45
N MET A 83 12.10 9.97 -22.87
CA MET A 83 10.65 10.05 -22.94
C MET A 83 10.02 10.07 -21.55
N GLN A 84 9.13 11.03 -21.32
CA GLN A 84 8.27 11.10 -20.14
C GLN A 84 6.84 11.25 -20.64
N HIS A 85 6.00 10.26 -20.34
CA HIS A 85 4.57 10.31 -20.58
C HIS A 85 3.86 9.77 -19.35
N GLN A 86 2.74 10.37 -19.00
CA GLN A 86 1.83 9.90 -17.97
C GLN A 86 0.41 10.03 -18.49
N PHE A 87 -0.47 9.13 -18.08
CA PHE A 87 -1.90 9.31 -18.34
C PHE A 87 -2.42 10.51 -17.55
N SER A 88 -3.40 11.20 -18.13
CA SER A 88 -4.12 12.27 -17.43
C SER A 88 -4.84 11.70 -16.21
N MET A 89 -4.83 12.46 -15.12
CA MET A 89 -5.59 12.12 -13.92
C MET A 89 -7.09 12.07 -14.26
N PRO A 90 -7.84 11.03 -13.85
CA PRO A 90 -9.27 10.96 -14.09
C PRO A 90 -10.00 12.08 -13.33
N THR A 91 -11.11 12.56 -13.90
CA THR A 91 -11.97 13.55 -13.25
C THR A 91 -12.66 12.90 -12.04
N VAL A 92 -12.29 13.33 -10.84
CA VAL A 92 -12.86 12.87 -9.57
C VAL A 92 -13.16 14.07 -8.67
N PRO A 93 -14.17 13.98 -7.78
CA PRO A 93 -14.43 14.99 -6.77
C PRO A 93 -13.19 15.24 -5.88
N PRO A 94 -12.99 16.49 -5.45
CA PRO A 94 -11.91 16.82 -4.53
C PRO A 94 -12.14 16.16 -3.16
N PRO A 95 -11.07 15.89 -2.41
CA PRO A 95 -11.17 15.16 -1.15
C PRO A 95 -11.91 15.91 -0.04
N GLU A 96 -12.04 17.23 -0.15
CA GLU A 96 -12.80 18.07 0.78
C GLU A 96 -14.31 17.83 0.68
N GLU A 97 -14.80 17.37 -0.48
CA GLU A 97 -16.21 17.05 -0.72
C GLU A 97 -16.58 15.60 -0.33
N LEU A 98 -15.59 14.77 -0.01
CA LEU A 98 -15.77 13.36 0.27
C LEU A 98 -15.83 13.06 1.76
N LEU A 99 -16.64 12.07 2.10
CA LEU A 99 -16.76 11.58 3.46
C LEU A 99 -15.55 10.73 3.86
N ASP A 100 -15.12 10.92 5.11
CA ASP A 100 -14.10 10.11 5.72
C ASP A 100 -14.64 8.71 6.04
N CYS A 101 -13.75 7.72 6.12
CA CYS A 101 -14.14 6.35 6.48
C CYS A 101 -14.91 6.27 7.80
N GLU A 102 -14.55 7.07 8.82
CA GLU A 102 -15.22 7.08 10.12
C GLU A 102 -16.68 7.53 9.98
N THR A 103 -16.92 8.65 9.30
CA THR A 103 -18.27 9.17 9.02
C THR A 103 -19.11 8.20 8.18
N LEU A 104 -18.49 7.53 7.20
CA LEU A 104 -19.16 6.49 6.40
C LEU A 104 -19.55 5.28 7.24
N ILE A 105 -18.67 4.83 8.14
CA ILE A 105 -18.97 3.71 9.06
C ILE A 105 -20.17 4.06 9.93
N ASP A 106 -20.20 5.27 10.51
CA ASP A 106 -21.33 5.74 11.31
C ASP A 106 -22.63 5.77 10.51
N GLN A 107 -22.58 6.21 9.24
CA GLN A 107 -23.73 6.20 8.36
C GLN A 107 -24.25 4.78 8.11
N TYR A 108 -23.37 3.80 7.87
CA TYR A 108 -23.76 2.42 7.69
C TYR A 108 -24.34 1.79 8.95
N LEU A 109 -23.78 2.08 10.12
CA LEU A 109 -24.29 1.57 11.40
C LEU A 109 -25.69 2.09 11.74
N ARG A 110 -26.06 3.27 11.22
CA ARG A 110 -27.41 3.86 11.37
C ARG A 110 -28.43 3.28 10.38
N ASP A 111 -28.00 2.59 9.33
CA ASP A 111 -28.92 2.01 8.34
C ASP A 111 -29.64 0.77 8.93
N PRO A 112 -30.98 0.80 9.07
CA PRO A 112 -31.75 -0.31 9.61
C PRO A 112 -31.71 -1.58 8.73
N ASN A 113 -31.36 -1.45 7.45
CA ASN A 113 -31.25 -2.58 6.52
C ASN A 113 -29.86 -3.24 6.53
N LEU A 114 -28.95 -2.81 7.41
CA LEU A 114 -27.62 -3.40 7.50
C LEU A 114 -27.70 -4.85 8.00
N GLN A 115 -27.11 -5.77 7.24
CA GLN A 115 -27.09 -7.19 7.64
C GLN A 115 -26.33 -7.35 8.96
N LYS A 116 -26.88 -8.18 9.86
CA LYS A 116 -26.38 -8.39 11.25
C LYS A 116 -24.91 -8.77 11.39
N ARG A 117 -24.25 -9.23 10.32
CA ARG A 117 -22.82 -9.59 10.33
C ARG A 117 -21.88 -8.38 10.27
N TYR A 118 -22.33 -7.26 9.72
CA TYR A 118 -21.47 -6.10 9.46
C TYR A 118 -21.18 -5.20 10.67
N PRO A 119 -22.13 -4.97 11.61
CA PRO A 119 -21.88 -4.07 12.75
C PRO A 119 -20.64 -4.43 13.55
N LEU A 120 -20.42 -5.72 13.83
CA LEU A 120 -19.24 -6.18 14.58
C LEU A 120 -17.93 -5.88 13.85
N ALA A 121 -17.90 -6.00 12.53
CA ALA A 121 -16.71 -5.70 11.73
C ALA A 121 -16.47 -4.20 11.63
N LEU A 122 -17.51 -3.41 11.40
CA LEU A 122 -17.44 -1.96 11.29
C LEU A 122 -17.01 -1.32 12.61
N ASN A 123 -17.56 -1.75 13.74
CA ASN A 123 -17.16 -1.28 15.07
C ASN A 123 -15.68 -1.57 15.37
N ARG A 124 -15.17 -2.73 14.95
CA ARG A 124 -13.75 -3.07 15.09
C ARG A 124 -12.85 -2.16 14.27
N ILE A 125 -13.29 -1.76 13.08
CA ILE A 125 -12.54 -0.85 12.20
C ILE A 125 -12.59 0.57 12.78
N ALA A 126 -13.76 1.03 13.22
CA ALA A 126 -13.93 2.35 13.85
C ALA A 126 -13.10 2.51 15.13
N ALA A 127 -12.94 1.43 15.91
CA ALA A 127 -12.11 1.45 17.12
C ALA A 127 -10.60 1.43 16.87
N GLN A 128 -10.14 1.25 15.63
CA GLN A 128 -8.72 1.20 15.30
C GLN A 128 -8.22 2.57 14.83
N GLU A 129 -7.14 3.06 15.46
CA GLU A 129 -6.40 4.20 14.92
C GLU A 129 -5.65 3.78 13.65
N VAL A 130 -6.17 4.18 12.50
CA VAL A 130 -5.55 3.89 11.20
C VAL A 130 -4.54 5.00 10.88
N PRO A 131 -3.25 4.68 10.62
CA PRO A 131 -2.21 5.70 10.35
C PRO A 131 -2.37 6.36 8.97
N ILE A 132 -3.27 5.84 8.14
CA ILE A 132 -3.56 6.29 6.79
C ILE A 132 -5.04 6.68 6.74
N GLU A 133 -5.30 7.90 6.31
CA GLU A 133 -6.61 8.39 5.92
C GLU A 133 -6.94 7.93 4.51
N ILE A 134 -8.17 7.44 4.34
CA ILE A 134 -8.72 6.96 3.08
C ILE A 134 -10.08 7.62 2.89
N LYS A 135 -10.32 8.22 1.72
CA LYS A 135 -11.63 8.77 1.32
C LYS A 135 -12.09 8.12 0.02
N PRO A 136 -13.12 7.24 0.04
CA PRO A 136 -13.64 6.64 -1.18
C PRO A 136 -14.44 7.66 -2.00
N VAL A 137 -14.22 7.69 -3.32
CA VAL A 137 -14.95 8.56 -4.25
C VAL A 137 -16.38 8.08 -4.48
N ASN A 138 -16.57 6.76 -4.56
CA ASN A 138 -17.88 6.15 -4.79
C ASN A 138 -18.10 4.96 -3.84
N PRO A 139 -18.50 5.20 -2.58
CA PRO A 139 -18.71 4.15 -1.59
C PRO A 139 -19.98 3.34 -1.92
N SER A 140 -19.85 2.02 -2.05
CA SER A 140 -21.00 1.13 -2.26
C SER A 140 -21.83 0.98 -0.99
N PRO A 141 -23.17 1.05 -1.05
CA PRO A 141 -24.02 0.74 0.09
C PRO A 141 -23.83 -0.70 0.58
N LEU A 142 -23.48 -0.90 1.85
CA LEU A 142 -23.32 -2.25 2.43
C LEU A 142 -24.66 -3.00 2.59
N SER A 143 -25.77 -2.27 2.67
CA SER A 143 -27.13 -2.82 2.77
C SER A 143 -27.64 -3.38 1.44
N GLN A 144 -27.18 -2.83 0.31
CA GLN A 144 -27.53 -3.29 -1.03
C GLN A 144 -26.25 -3.51 -1.85
N LEU A 145 -25.80 -4.76 -1.89
CA LEU A 145 -24.73 -5.20 -2.78
C LEU A 145 -25.19 -5.07 -4.24
N GLN A 146 -25.06 -3.88 -4.81
CA GLN A 146 -25.32 -3.62 -6.21
C GLN A 146 -24.08 -3.93 -7.04
N ARG A 147 -24.29 -4.50 -8.23
CA ARG A 147 -23.23 -4.72 -9.21
C ARG A 147 -22.74 -3.36 -9.70
N MET A 148 -21.48 -3.04 -9.38
CA MET A 148 -20.81 -1.82 -9.85
C MET A 148 -19.74 -2.16 -10.89
N GLU A 149 -19.24 -1.15 -11.58
CA GLU A 149 -18.02 -1.32 -12.36
C GLU A 149 -16.87 -1.79 -11.45
N PRO A 150 -15.96 -2.65 -11.93
CA PRO A 150 -14.77 -3.09 -11.21
C PRO A 150 -13.71 -1.98 -11.06
N LYS A 151 -14.13 -0.75 -10.78
CA LYS A 151 -13.27 0.42 -10.61
C LYS A 151 -13.62 1.10 -9.29
N GLN A 152 -12.63 1.20 -8.42
CA GLN A 152 -12.75 1.96 -7.18
C GLN A 152 -11.68 3.04 -7.14
N MET A 153 -12.07 4.22 -6.70
CA MET A 153 -11.20 5.38 -6.60
C MET A 153 -11.20 5.85 -5.15
N PHE A 154 -10.01 6.11 -4.61
CA PHE A 154 -9.83 6.56 -3.24
C PHE A 154 -8.78 7.65 -3.20
N TRP A 155 -8.99 8.65 -2.36
CA TRP A 155 -7.94 9.53 -1.92
C TRP A 155 -7.26 8.95 -0.69
N VAL A 156 -5.94 8.99 -0.67
CA VAL A 156 -5.14 8.42 0.42
C VAL A 156 -4.16 9.46 0.95
N ARG A 157 -4.06 9.60 2.27
CA ARG A 157 -3.10 10.49 2.95
C ARG A 157 -2.59 9.87 4.24
N ALA A 158 -1.32 10.06 4.56
CA ALA A 158 -0.82 9.68 5.88
C ALA A 158 -1.27 10.69 6.94
N ARG A 159 -1.81 10.20 8.06
CA ARG A 159 -2.21 11.06 9.20
C ARG A 159 -1.00 11.61 9.95
N GLY A 160 0.10 10.85 9.97
CA GLY A 160 1.33 11.21 10.66
C GLY A 160 2.46 11.64 9.71
N TYR A 161 3.54 12.13 10.31
CA TYR A 161 4.78 12.38 9.60
C TYR A 161 5.41 11.06 9.17
N ILE A 162 5.34 10.74 7.87
CA ILE A 162 6.22 9.74 7.30
C ILE A 162 7.60 10.39 7.36
N GLY A 163 8.47 9.85 8.22
CA GLY A 163 9.82 10.37 8.48
C GLY A 163 10.51 10.88 7.21
N LYS A 164 11.48 11.80 7.33
CA LYS A 164 12.28 12.19 6.17
C LYS A 164 12.76 10.90 5.48
N SER A 165 12.40 10.70 4.21
CA SER A 165 13.23 9.82 3.37
C SER A 165 14.62 10.40 3.54
N THR A 166 15.58 9.64 4.06
CA THR A 166 16.88 10.13 4.51
C THR A 166 17.40 11.18 3.52
N PRO A 167 17.35 12.49 3.84
CA PRO A 167 17.81 13.51 2.94
C PRO A 167 19.28 13.65 3.24
N TRP A 168 20.11 13.00 2.45
CA TRP A 168 21.50 13.39 2.37
C TRP A 168 21.52 14.76 1.66
N MET A 169 21.52 15.80 2.49
CA MET A 169 21.63 17.24 2.22
C MET A 169 20.33 18.03 1.98
N GLY A 170 20.04 18.89 2.97
CA GLY A 170 19.75 20.32 2.78
C GLY A 170 18.63 20.71 1.84
N GLY A 171 17.38 20.67 2.32
CA GLY A 171 16.26 21.35 1.68
C GLY A 171 15.18 21.67 2.70
N ASN A 172 15.02 22.96 3.02
CA ASN A 172 14.03 23.48 3.97
C ASN A 172 12.63 23.41 3.36
N HIS A 173 11.83 22.38 3.67
CA HIS A 173 10.44 22.29 3.23
C HIS A 173 9.47 21.98 4.39
N SER A 174 8.40 22.78 4.40
CA SER A 174 7.35 22.98 5.41
C SER A 174 6.61 21.70 5.87
N PRO A 175 6.09 21.62 7.12
CA PRO A 175 5.56 20.40 7.73
C PRO A 175 4.12 20.03 7.29
N ARG A 176 3.64 20.53 6.15
CA ARG A 176 2.28 20.25 5.70
C ARG A 176 2.23 18.86 5.07
N GLY A 177 1.30 18.05 5.57
CA GLY A 177 1.11 16.66 5.21
C GLY A 177 1.15 16.40 3.70
N LEU A 178 1.61 15.21 3.35
CA LEU A 178 1.70 14.74 1.97
C LEU A 178 0.38 14.97 1.22
N PRO A 179 0.43 15.29 -0.09
CA PRO A 179 -0.77 15.48 -0.89
C PRO A 179 -1.60 14.20 -0.91
N LEU A 180 -2.93 14.36 -0.90
CA LEU A 180 -3.85 13.25 -1.15
C LEU A 180 -3.55 12.72 -2.56
N ILE A 181 -3.32 11.42 -2.68
CA ILE A 181 -3.10 10.77 -3.98
C ILE A 181 -4.36 10.00 -4.32
N CYS A 182 -4.91 10.24 -5.52
CA CYS A 182 -6.01 9.45 -6.04
C CYS A 182 -5.44 8.13 -6.58
N CYS A 183 -5.86 7.02 -5.97
CA CYS A 183 -5.52 5.68 -6.41
C CYS A 183 -6.73 5.02 -7.08
N VAL A 184 -6.50 4.44 -8.26
CA VAL A 184 -7.47 3.58 -8.94
C VAL A 184 -7.16 2.13 -8.59
N ALA A 185 -8.06 1.46 -7.88
CA ALA A 185 -8.03 0.02 -7.73
C ALA A 185 -8.97 -0.60 -8.76
N LEU A 186 -8.42 -1.44 -9.64
CA LEU A 186 -9.21 -2.30 -10.51
C LEU A 186 -9.53 -3.58 -9.72
N GLY A 187 -10.82 -3.80 -9.44
CA GLY A 187 -11.27 -5.03 -8.82
C GLY A 187 -11.34 -6.14 -9.86
N THR A 188 -10.54 -7.19 -9.72
CA THR A 188 -10.71 -8.43 -10.50
C THR A 188 -11.81 -9.29 -9.92
#